data_AF-A0A7S1GJP1-F1
#
_entry.id   AF-A0A7S1GJP1-F1
#
_cell.length_a   1.000
_cell.length_b   1.000
_cell.length_c   1.000
_cell.angle_alpha   90.00
_cell.angle_beta   90.00
_cell.angle_gamma   90.00
#
_symmetry.space_group_name_H-M   'P 1'
#
loop_
_entity.id
_entity.type
_entity.pdbx_description
1 polymer ?
#
loop_
_entity_poly.entity_id
_entity_poly.type
_entity_poly.pdbx_seq_one_letter_code
_entity_poly.pdbx_strand_id
1 'polypeptide(L)'
;SSSLKLLQHALRLVRVATATQTQESQDRDLIGTFGFATSATSTATKTEGICAIHEALSSWTSLPSLNNNHNKKQQEEDDTEDVDLADLKAGMLETMSYAIRFQLQEQFRPERAMYMKDPQFVLGGFHDSLTKLDMRNDYTQHNLSAILCVARALKERPVQWTS
;
A
#
# COMPACT_ATOMS: atom_id res chain seq x y z
N SER A 1 -4.08 26.00 -6.87
CA SER A 1 -3.50 26.09 -5.51
C SER A 1 -2.27 25.18 -5.42
N SER A 2 -1.28 25.52 -4.60
CA SER A 2 -0.10 24.67 -4.33
C SER A 2 -0.49 23.29 -3.79
N SER A 3 -1.54 23.21 -2.95
CA SER A 3 -2.04 21.94 -2.40
C SER A 3 -2.56 20.98 -3.47
N LEU A 4 -3.18 21.50 -4.54
CA LEU A 4 -3.63 20.68 -5.68
C LEU A 4 -2.45 20.07 -6.44
N LYS A 5 -1.37 20.84 -6.65
CA LYS A 5 -0.16 20.33 -7.33
C LYS A 5 0.52 19.23 -6.50
N LEU A 6 0.55 19.38 -5.18
CA LEU A 6 1.06 18.34 -4.27
C LEU A 6 0.22 17.07 -4.32
N LEU A 7 -1.12 17.19 -4.31
CA LEU A 7 -2.01 16.04 -4.44
C LEU A 7 -1.83 15.34 -5.79
N GLN A 8 -1.75 16.10 -6.89
CA GLN A 8 -1.47 15.55 -8.22
C GLN A 8 -0.15 14.77 -8.25
N HIS A 9 0.90 15.30 -7.62
CA HIS A 9 2.17 14.60 -7.52
C HIS A 9 2.06 13.32 -6.69
N ALA A 10 1.38 13.39 -5.54
CA ALA A 10 1.15 12.23 -4.69
C ALA A 10 0.33 11.14 -5.40
N LEU A 11 -0.68 11.50 -6.19
CA LEU A 11 -1.45 10.55 -7.00
C LEU A 11 -0.59 9.85 -8.05
N ARG A 12 0.39 10.56 -8.65
CA ARG A 12 1.36 9.92 -9.55
C ARG A 12 2.22 8.90 -8.81
N LEU A 13 2.67 9.22 -7.59
CA LEU A 13 3.44 8.28 -6.76
C LEU A 13 2.62 7.05 -6.39
N VAL A 14 1.34 7.23 -6.03
CA VAL A 14 0.41 6.12 -5.79
C VAL A 14 0.28 5.25 -7.04
N ARG A 15 0.06 5.84 -8.22
CA ARG A 15 -0.04 5.08 -9.48
C ARG A 15 1.20 4.24 -9.77
N VAL A 16 2.39 4.80 -9.53
CA VAL A 16 3.66 4.04 -9.67
C VAL A 16 3.73 2.92 -8.64
N ALA A 17 3.36 3.17 -7.39
CA ALA A 17 3.35 2.15 -6.35
C ALA A 17 2.35 1.02 -6.68
N THR A 18 1.10 1.34 -7.04
CA THR A 18 0.10 0.34 -7.41
C THR A 18 0.52 -0.46 -8.65
N ALA A 19 1.07 0.20 -9.67
CA ALA A 19 1.54 -0.47 -10.90
C ALA A 19 2.76 -1.38 -10.69
N THR A 20 3.51 -1.18 -9.61
CA THR A 20 4.66 -2.03 -9.26
C THR A 20 4.30 -3.11 -8.25
N GLN A 21 3.05 -3.19 -7.80
CA GLN A 21 2.63 -4.25 -6.90
C GLN A 21 2.63 -5.60 -7.62
N THR A 22 3.20 -6.60 -6.96
CA THR A 22 3.11 -8.00 -7.38
C THR A 22 1.73 -8.56 -7.05
N GLN A 23 0.82 -8.57 -8.02
CA GLN A 23 -0.51 -9.19 -7.87
C GLN A 23 -0.50 -10.68 -8.23
N GLU A 24 0.38 -11.06 -9.17
CA GLU A 24 0.59 -12.43 -9.62
C GLU A 24 2.08 -12.77 -9.57
N SER A 25 2.40 -13.98 -9.12
CA SER A 25 3.77 -14.48 -9.05
C SER A 25 3.78 -16.01 -9.04
N GLN A 26 4.81 -16.62 -9.62
CA GLN A 26 5.05 -18.06 -9.48
C GLN A 26 5.36 -18.41 -8.02
N ASP A 27 6.04 -17.51 -7.33
CA ASP A 27 6.24 -17.56 -5.89
C ASP A 27 5.09 -16.82 -5.18
N ARG A 28 4.15 -17.58 -4.62
CA ARG A 28 2.94 -17.04 -3.99
C ARG A 28 3.24 -16.19 -2.77
N ASP A 29 4.38 -16.41 -2.11
CA ASP A 29 4.78 -15.66 -0.92
C ASP A 29 5.18 -14.22 -1.27
N LEU A 30 5.47 -13.94 -2.55
CA LEU A 30 5.79 -12.59 -3.03
C LEU A 30 4.56 -11.75 -3.43
N ILE A 31 3.36 -12.34 -3.45
CA ILE A 31 2.14 -11.59 -3.77
C ILE A 31 1.89 -10.52 -2.70
N GLY A 32 1.72 -9.27 -3.14
CA GLY A 32 1.54 -8.10 -2.30
C GLY A 32 2.80 -7.27 -2.04
N THR A 33 3.97 -7.75 -2.48
CA THR A 33 5.20 -6.94 -2.49
C THR A 33 5.14 -5.85 -3.55
N PHE A 34 6.09 -4.90 -3.49
CA PHE A 34 6.22 -3.81 -4.46
C PHE A 34 7.57 -3.88 -5.17
N GLY A 35 7.55 -4.21 -6.46
CA GLY A 35 8.74 -4.42 -7.27
C GLY A 35 9.60 -5.57 -6.71
N PHE A 36 10.91 -5.35 -6.61
CA PHE A 36 11.85 -6.33 -6.07
C PHE A 36 11.99 -6.27 -4.53
N ALA A 37 11.21 -5.42 -3.86
CA ALA A 37 11.32 -5.26 -2.41
C ALA A 37 10.58 -6.39 -1.68
N THR A 38 11.35 -7.32 -1.11
CA THR A 38 10.83 -8.47 -0.36
C THR A 38 10.75 -8.24 1.15
N SER A 39 10.93 -7.00 1.61
CA SER A 39 10.88 -6.70 3.05
C SER A 39 9.51 -6.20 3.51
N ALA A 40 9.08 -6.68 4.68
CA ALA A 40 7.84 -6.29 5.33
C ALA A 40 7.79 -4.77 5.51
N THR A 41 8.89 -4.16 5.95
CA THR A 41 8.99 -2.72 6.23
C THR A 41 8.83 -1.89 4.96
N SER A 42 9.50 -2.27 3.86
CA SER A 42 9.40 -1.54 2.59
C SER A 42 7.97 -1.59 2.03
N THR A 43 7.31 -2.73 2.17
CA THR A 43 5.90 -2.92 1.79
C THR A 43 4.97 -2.10 2.70
N ALA A 44 5.21 -2.12 4.02
CA ALA A 44 4.45 -1.36 4.99
C ALA A 44 4.55 0.15 4.74
N THR A 45 5.75 0.71 4.54
CA THR A 45 5.93 2.14 4.27
C THR A 45 5.23 2.61 2.99
N LYS A 46 5.24 1.79 1.92
CA LYS A 46 4.47 2.11 0.70
C LYS A 46 2.96 2.06 0.97
N THR A 47 2.52 1.08 1.75
CA THR A 47 1.13 0.95 2.17
C THR A 47 0.69 2.17 2.97
N GLU A 48 1.51 2.68 3.89
CA GLU A 48 1.26 3.93 4.64
C GLU A 48 1.09 5.13 3.70
N GLY A 49 1.94 5.25 2.68
CA GLY A 49 1.83 6.31 1.68
C GLY A 49 0.53 6.25 0.87
N ILE A 50 0.16 5.06 0.38
CA ILE A 50 -1.10 4.84 -0.34
C ILE A 50 -2.30 5.15 0.57
N CYS A 51 -2.26 4.65 1.81
CA CYS A 51 -3.24 4.94 2.85
C CYS A 51 -3.45 6.44 3.06
N ALA A 52 -2.37 7.20 3.23
CA ALA A 52 -2.47 8.64 3.49
C ALA A 52 -3.18 9.37 2.34
N ILE A 53 -2.93 8.95 1.10
CA ILE A 53 -3.63 9.50 -0.06
C ILE A 53 -5.08 9.03 -0.14
N HIS A 54 -5.37 7.77 0.21
CA HIS A 54 -6.75 7.28 0.26
C HIS A 54 -7.60 8.07 1.29
N GLU A 55 -7.05 8.31 2.49
CA GLU A 55 -7.68 9.15 3.51
C GLU A 55 -7.83 10.60 3.03
N ALA A 56 -6.78 11.20 2.45
CA ALA A 56 -6.84 12.56 1.91
C ALA A 56 -7.91 12.70 0.81
N LEU A 57 -8.04 11.73 -0.09
CA LEU A 57 -9.09 11.73 -1.10
C LEU A 57 -10.49 11.62 -0.51
N SER A 58 -10.64 10.97 0.65
CA SER A 58 -11.93 10.85 1.34
C SER A 58 -12.39 12.18 1.95
N SER A 59 -11.46 13.07 2.31
CA SER A 59 -11.80 14.40 2.82
C SER A 59 -12.04 15.44 1.71
N TRP A 60 -11.83 15.09 0.43
CA TRP A 60 -12.02 15.99 -0.70
C TRP A 60 -13.39 15.72 -1.35
N THR A 61 -14.34 16.62 -1.13
CA THR A 61 -15.72 16.51 -1.67
C THR A 61 -15.81 16.67 -3.18
N SER A 62 -14.80 17.25 -3.81
CA SER A 62 -14.69 17.41 -5.26
C SER A 62 -13.23 17.54 -5.65
N LEU A 63 -12.71 16.60 -6.45
CA LEU A 63 -11.41 16.74 -7.08
C LEU A 63 -11.53 17.79 -8.19
N PRO A 64 -10.65 18.82 -8.23
CA PRO A 64 -10.47 19.60 -9.44
C PRO A 64 -10.07 18.65 -10.56
N SER A 65 -10.66 18.79 -11.76
CA SER A 65 -10.31 17.91 -12.88
C SER A 65 -8.78 17.87 -13.00
N LEU A 66 -8.23 16.66 -13.02
CA LEU A 66 -6.79 16.44 -13.08
C LEU A 66 -6.17 17.01 -14.39
N ASN A 67 -7.01 17.53 -15.30
CA ASN A 67 -6.69 17.86 -16.68
C ASN A 67 -6.47 19.36 -16.99
N ASN A 68 -6.66 20.28 -16.04
CA ASN A 68 -6.66 21.73 -16.37
C ASN A 68 -5.27 22.39 -16.48
N ASN A 69 -4.22 21.67 -16.86
CA ASN A 69 -2.88 22.26 -16.96
C ASN A 69 -2.04 21.72 -18.11
N HIS A 70 -2.57 21.65 -19.33
CA HIS A 70 -1.73 21.63 -20.53
C HIS A 70 -2.11 22.78 -21.48
N ASN A 71 -1.09 23.57 -21.80
CA ASN A 71 -1.10 24.62 -22.81
C ASN A 71 -1.65 24.06 -24.13
N LYS A 72 -2.56 24.83 -24.72
CA LYS A 72 -3.32 24.62 -25.96
C LYS A 72 -2.50 24.44 -27.27
N LYS A 73 -1.28 23.87 -27.25
CA LYS A 73 -0.43 23.79 -28.45
C LYS A 73 0.18 22.43 -28.81
N GLN A 74 -0.10 21.35 -28.09
CA GLN A 74 0.22 20.01 -28.56
C GLN A 74 -0.98 19.12 -28.30
N GLN A 75 -1.82 19.03 -29.33
CA GLN A 75 -3.02 18.21 -29.39
C GLN A 75 -2.68 17.12 -30.42
N GLU A 76 -1.90 16.14 -29.99
CA GLU A 76 -1.68 14.89 -30.70
C GLU A 76 -1.92 13.77 -29.68
N GLU A 77 -3.03 13.06 -29.87
CA GLU A 77 -3.34 11.72 -29.34
C GLU A 77 -2.85 11.42 -27.91
N ASP A 78 -3.52 11.97 -26.90
CA ASP A 78 -3.42 11.46 -25.53
C ASP A 78 -4.80 10.96 -25.12
N ASP A 79 -4.98 9.63 -25.17
CA ASP A 79 -6.12 8.86 -24.67
C ASP A 79 -6.14 8.92 -23.13
N THR A 80 -6.19 10.11 -22.54
CA THR A 80 -6.23 10.27 -21.09
C THR A 80 -7.64 10.03 -20.58
N GLU A 81 -7.93 8.77 -20.24
CA GLU A 81 -9.15 8.33 -19.57
C GLU A 81 -9.46 9.19 -18.32
N ASP A 82 -10.70 9.66 -18.24
CA ASP A 82 -11.25 10.23 -17.00
C ASP A 82 -11.22 9.15 -15.91
N VAL A 83 -10.24 9.23 -15.02
CA VAL A 83 -10.12 8.27 -13.91
C VAL A 83 -11.21 8.56 -12.89
N ASP A 84 -12.17 7.66 -12.77
CA ASP A 84 -13.18 7.70 -11.70
C ASP A 84 -12.48 7.61 -10.33
N LEU A 85 -12.75 8.60 -9.46
CA LEU A 85 -12.25 8.61 -8.09
C LEU A 85 -12.68 7.36 -7.31
N ALA A 86 -13.89 6.86 -7.57
CA ALA A 86 -14.39 5.67 -6.91
C ALA A 86 -13.57 4.43 -7.28
N ASP A 87 -13.18 4.31 -8.55
CA ASP A 87 -12.34 3.22 -9.07
C ASP A 87 -10.90 3.35 -8.58
N LEU A 88 -10.35 4.57 -8.59
CA LEU A 88 -9.02 4.81 -8.04
C LEU A 88 -8.93 4.42 -6.56
N LYS A 89 -9.92 4.84 -5.75
CA LYS A 89 -9.97 4.46 -4.33
C LYS A 89 -10.14 2.95 -4.15
N ALA A 90 -10.94 2.30 -4.99
CA ALA A 90 -11.10 0.85 -4.97
C ALA A 90 -9.77 0.13 -5.28
N GLY A 91 -9.08 0.54 -6.34
CA GLY A 91 -7.77 -0.01 -6.71
C GLY A 91 -6.70 0.24 -5.63
N MET A 92 -6.72 1.39 -4.97
CA MET A 92 -5.84 1.66 -3.81
C MET A 92 -6.15 0.72 -2.66
N LEU A 93 -7.43 0.49 -2.35
CA LEU A 93 -7.85 -0.37 -1.26
C LEU A 93 -7.50 -1.84 -1.52
N GLU A 94 -7.65 -2.30 -2.76
CA GLU A 94 -7.19 -3.61 -3.21
C GLU A 94 -5.66 -3.73 -3.12
N THR A 95 -4.93 -2.71 -3.56
CA THR A 95 -3.47 -2.68 -3.46
C THR A 95 -3.01 -2.80 -2.00
N MET A 96 -3.56 -1.97 -1.13
CA MET A 96 -3.24 -2.02 0.30
C MET A 96 -3.59 -3.39 0.90
N SER A 97 -4.70 -3.98 0.47
CA SER A 97 -5.18 -5.29 0.89
C SER A 97 -4.20 -6.42 0.55
N TYR A 98 -3.66 -6.47 -0.66
CA TYR A 98 -2.58 -7.40 -1.03
C TYR A 98 -1.31 -7.15 -0.20
N ALA A 99 -0.94 -5.90 0.03
CA ALA A 99 0.24 -5.55 0.80
C ALA A 99 0.14 -5.99 2.27
N ILE A 100 -1.05 -5.87 2.89
CA ILE A 100 -1.28 -6.38 4.25
C ILE A 100 -1.18 -7.91 4.29
N ARG A 101 -1.70 -8.61 3.27
CA ARG A 101 -1.56 -10.08 3.21
C ARG A 101 -0.09 -10.49 3.22
N PHE A 102 0.75 -9.84 2.42
CA PHE A 102 2.20 -10.06 2.45
C PHE A 102 2.78 -9.78 3.85
N GLN A 103 2.51 -8.60 4.41
CA GLN A 103 3.01 -8.20 5.73
C GLN A 103 2.68 -9.22 6.82
N LEU A 104 1.44 -9.75 6.85
CA LEU A 104 1.02 -10.76 7.83
C LEU A 104 1.74 -12.11 7.68
N GLN A 105 2.34 -12.40 6.53
CA GLN A 105 3.22 -13.56 6.39
C GLN A 105 4.51 -13.37 7.17
N GLU A 106 4.94 -12.13 7.39
CA GLU A 106 6.21 -11.76 8.05
C GLU A 106 6.06 -11.62 9.57
N GLN A 107 4.88 -11.94 10.10
CA GLN A 107 4.64 -11.94 11.53
C GLN A 107 5.32 -13.14 12.21
N PHE A 108 5.91 -12.90 13.38
CA PHE A 108 6.35 -13.96 14.28
C PHE A 108 5.15 -14.71 14.83
N ARG A 109 4.91 -15.90 14.27
CA ARG A 109 4.00 -16.92 14.80
C ARG A 109 4.74 -17.85 15.77
N PRO A 110 4.04 -18.65 16.59
CA PRO A 110 4.68 -19.54 17.57
C PRO A 110 5.80 -20.40 16.98
N GLU A 111 5.62 -20.90 15.75
CA GLU A 111 6.57 -21.77 15.05
C GLU A 111 7.86 -21.05 14.66
N ARG A 112 7.83 -19.73 14.43
CA ARG A 112 9.04 -18.95 14.14
C ARG A 112 9.67 -18.36 15.40
N ALA A 113 8.83 -17.92 16.33
CA ALA A 113 9.26 -17.32 17.58
C ALA A 113 10.16 -18.27 18.41
N MET A 114 9.93 -19.58 18.33
CA MET A 114 10.74 -20.58 19.05
C MET A 114 12.23 -20.58 18.70
N TYR A 115 12.63 -20.01 17.55
CA TYR A 115 14.03 -19.89 17.14
C TYR A 115 14.71 -18.61 17.64
N MET A 116 13.96 -17.71 18.29
CA MET A 116 14.47 -16.46 18.82
C MET A 116 14.97 -16.62 20.25
N LYS A 117 15.86 -15.72 20.68
CA LYS A 117 16.44 -15.73 22.03
C LYS A 117 15.37 -15.62 23.14
N ASP A 118 14.32 -14.84 22.89
CA ASP A 118 13.16 -14.67 23.78
C ASP A 118 11.87 -14.81 22.95
N PRO A 119 11.35 -16.04 22.80
CA PRO A 119 10.18 -16.33 21.97
C PRO A 119 8.91 -15.57 22.39
N GLN A 120 8.74 -15.32 23.70
CA GLN A 120 7.54 -14.64 24.20
C GLN A 120 7.55 -13.16 23.84
N PHE A 121 8.73 -12.54 23.85
CA PHE A 121 8.88 -11.12 23.54
C PHE A 121 8.64 -10.78 22.07
N VAL A 122 9.00 -11.68 21.15
CA VAL A 122 8.91 -11.43 19.70
C VAL A 122 7.54 -11.78 19.10
N LEU A 123 6.70 -12.52 19.84
CA LEU A 123 5.43 -13.05 19.33
C LEU A 123 4.52 -11.92 18.85
N GLY A 124 4.03 -12.03 17.61
CA GLY A 124 3.18 -11.02 16.96
C GLY A 124 3.94 -9.83 16.37
N GLY A 125 5.24 -9.69 16.64
CA GLY A 125 6.12 -8.74 15.96
C GLY A 125 6.38 -9.12 14.50
N PHE A 126 7.03 -8.24 13.75
CA PHE A 126 7.37 -8.47 12.34
C PHE A 126 8.88 -8.54 12.14
N HIS A 127 9.32 -9.44 11.25
CA HIS A 127 10.72 -9.55 10.83
C HIS A 127 10.96 -8.82 9.50
N ASP A 128 12.22 -8.78 9.06
CA ASP A 128 12.65 -7.98 7.91
C ASP A 128 12.05 -8.50 6.60
N SER A 129 12.25 -9.77 6.30
CA SER A 129 11.85 -10.42 5.04
C SER A 129 11.71 -11.94 5.22
N LEU A 130 11.12 -12.60 4.22
CA LEU A 130 10.82 -14.04 4.23
C LEU A 130 12.02 -14.93 4.62
N THR A 131 13.23 -14.44 4.36
CA THR A 131 14.50 -15.15 4.59
C THR A 131 15.33 -14.59 5.74
N LYS A 132 14.91 -13.48 6.37
CA LYS A 132 15.69 -12.78 7.39
C LYS A 132 14.84 -12.45 8.62
N LEU A 133 15.02 -13.28 9.66
CA LEU A 133 14.29 -13.22 10.94
C LEU A 133 14.76 -12.10 11.89
N ASP A 134 15.43 -11.07 11.40
CA ASP A 134 15.83 -9.95 12.25
C ASP A 134 14.58 -9.16 12.68
N MET A 135 14.40 -9.00 13.98
CA MET A 135 13.32 -8.19 14.53
C MET A 135 13.85 -6.80 14.91
N ARG A 136 13.14 -5.77 14.46
CA ARG A 136 13.34 -4.40 14.94
C ARG A 136 12.01 -3.73 15.24
N ASN A 137 12.03 -2.79 16.19
CA ASN A 137 10.82 -2.07 16.59
C ASN A 137 10.21 -1.28 15.42
N ASP A 138 11.03 -0.71 14.53
CA ASP A 138 10.53 0.02 13.37
C ASP A 138 9.78 -0.87 12.39
N TYR A 139 10.17 -2.15 12.24
CA TYR A 139 9.45 -3.10 11.39
C TYR A 139 8.03 -3.29 11.91
N THR A 140 7.92 -3.53 13.21
CA THR A 140 6.61 -3.71 13.86
C THR A 140 5.78 -2.42 13.82
N GLN A 141 6.40 -1.25 13.96
CA GLN A 141 5.71 0.05 13.92
C GLN A 141 5.09 0.34 12.54
N HIS A 142 5.86 0.19 11.46
CA HIS A 142 5.34 0.42 10.11
C HIS A 142 4.22 -0.56 9.76
N ASN A 143 4.40 -1.85 10.07
CA ASN A 143 3.38 -2.86 9.82
C ASN A 143 2.09 -2.57 10.63
N LEU A 144 2.22 -2.22 11.92
CA LEU A 144 1.07 -1.86 12.75
C LEU A 144 0.32 -0.64 12.19
N SER A 145 1.05 0.40 11.81
CA SER A 145 0.52 1.63 11.23
C SER A 145 -0.23 1.36 9.92
N ALA A 146 0.37 0.60 9.01
CA ALA A 146 -0.26 0.16 7.77
C ALA A 146 -1.54 -0.66 8.03
N ILE A 147 -1.47 -1.68 8.89
CA ILE A 147 -2.62 -2.53 9.25
C ILE A 147 -3.77 -1.70 9.81
N LEU A 148 -3.50 -0.79 10.76
CA LEU A 148 -4.53 0.04 11.37
C LEU A 148 -5.17 1.01 10.37
N CYS A 149 -4.40 1.52 9.41
CA CYS A 149 -4.97 2.35 8.36
C CYS A 149 -5.88 1.54 7.44
N VAL A 150 -5.41 0.39 6.96
CA VAL A 150 -6.22 -0.45 6.06
C VAL A 150 -7.49 -0.93 6.75
N ALA A 151 -7.41 -1.28 8.04
CA ALA A 151 -8.59 -1.62 8.84
C ALA A 151 -9.61 -0.48 8.90
N ARG A 152 -9.17 0.78 9.01
CA ARG A 152 -10.05 1.96 8.94
C ARG A 152 -10.70 2.11 7.57
N ALA A 153 -9.90 2.04 6.50
CA ALA A 153 -10.41 2.15 5.14
C ALA A 153 -11.43 1.04 4.80
N LEU A 154 -11.18 -0.21 5.24
CA LEU A 154 -12.09 -1.33 5.04
C LEU A 154 -13.40 -1.19 5.83
N LYS A 155 -13.38 -0.53 6.98
CA LYS A 155 -14.60 -0.23 7.75
C LYS A 155 -15.53 0.73 6.99
N GLU A 156 -14.97 1.66 6.22
CA GLU A 156 -15.72 2.59 5.39
C GLU A 156 -16.23 1.93 4.10
N ARG A 157 -15.44 1.00 3.52
CA ARG A 157 -15.80 0.26 2.30
C ARG A 157 -15.22 -1.16 2.35
N PRO A 158 -16.02 -2.19 2.68
CA PRO A 158 -15.52 -3.56 2.74
C PRO A 158 -15.09 -4.06 1.36
N VAL A 159 -13.90 -4.67 1.26
CA VAL A 159 -13.47 -5.42 0.07
C VAL A 159 -14.06 -6.83 0.13
N GLN A 160 -14.63 -7.31 -0.97
CA GLN A 160 -14.99 -8.72 -1.09
C GLN A 160 -13.74 -9.53 -1.42
N TRP A 161 -13.33 -10.39 -0.49
CA TRP A 161 -12.21 -11.28 -0.70
C TRP A 161 -12.71 -12.58 -1.35
N THR A 162 -12.27 -12.87 -2.57
CA THR A 162 -12.39 -14.21 -3.13
C THR A 162 -11.22 -15.05 -2.61
N SER A 163 -11.56 -16.20 -2.02
CA SER A 163 -10.63 -17.21 -1.48
C SER A 163 -9.92 -17.98 -2.58
#